data_AF-A0A819EX92-F1
#
_entry.id   AF-A0A819EX92-F1
#
_cell.length_a   1.000
_cell.length_b   1.000
_cell.length_c   1.000
_cell.angle_alpha   90.00
_cell.angle_beta   90.00
_cell.angle_gamma   90.00
#
_symmetry.space_group_name_H-M   'P 1'
#
loop_
_entity.id
_entity.type
_entity.pdbx_description
1 polymer ?
#
loop_
_entity_poly.entity_id
_entity_poly.type
_entity_poly.pdbx_seq_one_letter_code
_entity_poly.pdbx_strand_id
1 'polypeptide(L)'
;MGIFEDDAFLRMHLAVILLVTSVDVLLIWQGDELGDASSFDELDENKTTNHYDMHWDYLNQERNRQLFNTFKQLFDLRRMNTSLRHGTIEFFHEDSDNYVLTFDRNKDVFIICHFSSKTVSNCTVRNIPTNGNWIDYLTKE
;
A
#
# COMPACT_ATOMS: atom_id res chain seq x y z
N MET A 1 -16.80 5.92 10.42
CA MET A 1 -16.73 4.47 10.79
C MET A 1 -15.32 3.99 10.44
N GLY A 2 -14.45 3.85 11.43
CA GLY A 2 -13.01 3.63 11.21
C GLY A 2 -12.63 2.24 10.69
N ILE A 3 -11.43 2.17 10.12
CA ILE A 3 -10.76 0.95 9.67
C ILE A 3 -10.11 0.31 10.91
N PHE A 4 -10.88 -0.38 11.76
CA PHE A 4 -10.35 -0.87 13.06
C PHE A 4 -10.09 -2.39 13.12
N GLU A 5 -10.47 -3.14 12.10
CA GLU A 5 -10.27 -4.58 12.03
C GLU A 5 -8.99 -4.92 11.26
N ASP A 6 -8.36 -6.06 11.60
CA ASP A 6 -7.07 -6.46 11.03
C ASP A 6 -7.11 -6.58 9.50
N ASP A 7 -8.19 -7.14 8.97
CA ASP A 7 -8.42 -7.23 7.53
C ASP A 7 -8.49 -5.84 6.86
N ALA A 8 -8.94 -4.83 7.59
CA ALA A 8 -9.08 -3.48 7.09
C ALA A 8 -7.70 -2.80 6.98
N PHE A 9 -6.80 -3.03 7.93
CA PHE A 9 -5.39 -2.64 7.81
C PHE A 9 -4.68 -3.39 6.67
N LEU A 10 -4.89 -4.71 6.55
CA LEU A 10 -4.31 -5.48 5.44
C LEU A 10 -4.72 -4.93 4.07
N ARG A 11 -6.00 -4.55 3.91
CA ARG A 11 -6.48 -3.87 2.70
C ARG A 11 -5.80 -2.52 2.48
N MET A 12 -5.58 -1.72 3.52
CA MET A 12 -4.86 -0.44 3.42
C MET A 12 -3.41 -0.63 3.02
N HIS A 13 -2.71 -1.63 3.59
CA HIS A 13 -1.35 -1.99 3.17
C HIS A 13 -1.31 -2.38 1.68
N LEU A 14 -2.24 -3.21 1.23
CA LEU A 14 -2.34 -3.58 -0.19
C LEU A 14 -2.64 -2.36 -1.09
N ALA A 15 -3.56 -1.49 -0.66
CA ALA A 15 -3.93 -0.29 -1.41
C ALA A 15 -2.74 0.68 -1.56
N VAL A 16 -1.98 0.92 -0.49
CA VAL A 16 -0.79 1.80 -0.58
C VAL A 16 0.32 1.17 -1.43
N ILE A 17 0.51 -0.16 -1.40
CA ILE A 17 1.46 -0.84 -2.29
C ILE A 17 1.07 -0.57 -3.74
N LEU A 18 -0.19 -0.80 -4.12
CA LEU A 18 -0.68 -0.58 -5.48
C LEU A 18 -0.56 0.90 -5.89
N LEU A 19 -0.95 1.82 -5.01
CA LEU A 19 -0.91 3.26 -5.30
C LEU A 19 0.52 3.77 -5.46
N VAL A 20 1.43 3.38 -4.57
CA VAL A 20 2.84 3.83 -4.62
C VAL A 20 3.59 3.18 -5.79
N THR A 21 3.15 2.01 -6.24
CA THR A 21 3.73 1.29 -7.40
C THR A 21 2.97 1.52 -8.69
N SER A 22 1.97 2.41 -8.73
CA SER A 22 1.32 2.82 -9.98
C SER A 22 2.23 3.74 -10.80
N VAL A 23 1.90 3.86 -12.09
CA VAL A 23 2.40 4.93 -12.94
C VAL A 23 1.70 6.23 -12.51
N ASP A 24 2.40 7.37 -12.62
CA ASP A 24 1.85 8.73 -12.41
C ASP A 24 1.85 9.27 -10.97
N VAL A 25 1.40 10.52 -10.80
CA VAL A 25 1.42 11.27 -9.54
C VAL A 25 0.45 10.66 -8.53
N LEU A 26 0.97 10.36 -7.35
CA LEU A 26 0.20 9.90 -6.21
C LEU A 26 -0.36 11.11 -5.44
N LEU A 27 -1.61 10.97 -5.00
CA LEU A 27 -2.24 11.86 -4.03
C LEU A 27 -2.84 10.99 -2.92
N ILE A 28 -2.58 11.37 -1.68
CA ILE A 28 -3.19 10.81 -0.47
C ILE A 28 -3.65 11.99 0.39
N TRP A 29 -4.72 11.80 1.16
CA TRP A 29 -5.18 12.80 2.11
C TRP A 29 -4.48 12.66 3.45
N GLN A 30 -4.39 13.77 4.17
CA GLN A 30 -3.83 13.78 5.52
C GLN A 30 -4.69 12.91 6.44
N GLY A 31 -4.08 11.93 7.10
CA GLY A 31 -4.78 10.96 7.95
C GLY A 31 -4.90 9.57 7.32
N ASP A 32 -4.84 9.45 5.98
CA ASP A 32 -4.86 8.16 5.28
C ASP A 32 -3.68 7.28 5.74
N GLU A 33 -2.51 7.88 5.95
CA GLU A 33 -1.30 7.21 6.42
C GLU A 33 -1.40 6.68 7.85
N LEU A 34 -2.37 7.20 8.61
CA LEU A 34 -2.70 6.79 9.96
C LEU A 34 -3.87 5.82 10.01
N GLY A 35 -4.54 5.54 8.88
CA GLY A 35 -5.79 4.76 8.84
C GLY A 35 -6.98 5.51 9.42
N ASP A 36 -6.95 6.85 9.41
CA ASP A 36 -8.08 7.67 9.82
C ASP A 36 -9.20 7.59 8.79
N ALA A 37 -10.42 7.28 9.24
CA ALA A 37 -11.61 7.26 8.40
C ALA A 37 -12.75 8.08 9.02
N SER A 38 -12.39 9.10 9.79
CA SER A 38 -13.35 10.10 10.24
C SER A 38 -13.80 10.89 9.01
N SER A 39 -15.12 10.94 8.79
CA SER A 39 -15.69 11.63 7.63
C SER A 39 -15.85 13.12 7.91
N PHE A 40 -15.74 13.95 6.88
CA PHE A 40 -16.15 15.36 6.95
C PHE A 40 -17.61 15.52 7.43
N ASP A 41 -18.45 14.48 7.29
CA ASP A 41 -19.84 14.50 7.78
C ASP A 41 -19.98 14.41 9.31
N GLU A 42 -18.90 14.12 10.05
CA GLU A 42 -18.88 14.25 11.52
C GLU A 42 -18.62 15.70 11.97
N LEU A 43 -18.46 16.63 11.01
CA LEU A 43 -18.35 18.06 11.26
C LEU A 43 -19.75 18.65 11.50
N ASP A 44 -19.94 19.16 12.72
CA ASP A 44 -21.13 19.88 13.15
C ASP A 44 -21.52 20.98 12.14
N GLU A 45 -22.69 20.79 11.52
CA GLU A 45 -23.28 21.66 10.48
C GLU A 45 -23.37 23.14 10.90
N ASN A 46 -23.31 23.40 12.22
CA ASN A 46 -23.42 24.73 12.80
C ASN A 46 -22.07 25.43 13.05
N LYS A 47 -20.93 24.80 12.75
CA LYS A 47 -19.60 25.41 12.93
C LYS A 47 -19.14 26.11 11.65
N THR A 48 -18.96 27.43 11.74
CA THR A 48 -18.46 28.29 10.65
C THR A 48 -17.00 28.04 10.27
N THR A 49 -16.26 27.27 11.07
CA THR A 49 -14.93 26.76 10.75
C THR A 49 -14.93 25.25 10.95
N ASN A 50 -14.99 24.53 9.84
CA ASN A 50 -14.82 23.08 9.80
C ASN A 50 -13.34 22.75 10.09
N HIS A 51 -12.97 22.73 11.37
CA HIS A 51 -11.66 22.23 11.82
C HIS A 51 -11.70 20.71 11.86
N TYR A 52 -10.98 20.09 10.93
CA TYR A 52 -10.66 18.67 10.98
C TYR A 52 -9.27 18.53 11.62
N ASP A 53 -9.24 18.16 12.90
CA ASP A 53 -8.00 17.94 13.63
C ASP A 53 -7.46 16.54 13.33
N MET A 54 -6.15 16.44 13.06
CA MET A 54 -5.53 15.13 12.84
C MET A 54 -5.44 14.32 14.13
N HIS A 55 -5.85 13.05 14.06
CA HIS A 55 -5.82 12.10 15.17
C HIS A 55 -4.42 11.52 15.42
N TRP A 56 -3.46 12.36 15.79
CA TRP A 56 -2.07 11.96 16.03
C TRP A 56 -1.90 10.86 17.08
N ASP A 57 -2.82 10.75 18.03
CA ASP A 57 -2.82 9.70 19.05
C ASP A 57 -2.92 8.29 18.47
N TYR A 58 -3.36 8.14 17.21
CA TYR A 58 -3.36 6.86 16.51
C TYR A 58 -1.96 6.25 16.42
N LEU A 59 -0.90 7.06 16.38
CA LEU A 59 0.48 6.56 16.38
C LEU A 59 0.86 5.80 17.67
N ASN A 60 0.08 5.90 18.74
CA ASN A 60 0.28 5.11 19.95
C ASN A 60 -0.22 3.66 19.80
N GLN A 61 -1.01 3.37 18.76
CA GLN A 61 -1.48 2.03 18.44
C GLN A 61 -0.49 1.36 17.48
N GLU A 62 -0.17 0.09 17.74
CA GLU A 62 0.81 -0.66 16.97
C GLU A 62 0.44 -0.77 15.48
N ARG A 63 -0.83 -1.08 15.18
CA ARG A 63 -1.34 -1.26 13.81
C ARG A 63 -1.22 0.02 12.98
N ASN A 64 -1.66 1.15 13.51
CA ASN A 64 -1.55 2.46 12.85
C ASN A 64 -0.09 2.86 12.66
N ARG A 65 0.78 2.58 13.64
CA ARG A 65 2.22 2.82 13.50
C ARG A 65 2.85 1.94 12.42
N GLN A 66 2.43 0.68 12.30
CA GLN A 66 2.87 -0.21 11.23
C GLN A 66 2.43 0.31 9.86
N LEU A 67 1.16 0.73 9.71
CA LEU A 67 0.66 1.36 8.48
C LEU A 67 1.49 2.59 8.11
N PHE A 68 1.69 3.51 9.05
CA PHE A 68 2.50 4.71 8.86
C PHE A 68 3.95 4.36 8.41
N ASN A 69 4.55 3.34 9.02
CA ASN A 69 5.87 2.87 8.64
C ASN A 69 5.89 2.27 7.22
N THR A 70 4.85 1.54 6.82
CA THR A 70 4.72 1.04 5.43
C THR A 70 4.63 2.19 4.44
N PHE A 71 3.80 3.20 4.69
CA PHE A 71 3.74 4.41 3.86
C PHE A 71 5.13 5.03 3.71
N LYS A 72 5.84 5.24 4.82
CA LYS A 72 7.20 5.81 4.81
C LYS A 72 8.17 4.96 3.98
N GLN A 73 8.22 3.65 4.20
CA GLN A 73 9.11 2.74 3.47
C GLN A 73 8.82 2.75 1.96
N LEU A 74 7.54 2.69 1.58
CA LEU A 74 7.13 2.69 0.18
C LEU A 74 7.41 4.04 -0.50
N PHE A 75 7.22 5.17 0.18
CA PHE A 75 7.61 6.47 -0.36
C PHE A 75 9.12 6.62 -0.51
N ASP A 76 9.91 6.09 0.43
CA ASP A 76 11.35 6.02 0.28
C ASP A 76 11.71 5.16 -0.95
N LEU A 77 11.07 4.00 -1.14
CA LEU A 77 11.26 3.16 -2.32
C LEU A 77 10.96 3.92 -3.61
N ARG A 78 9.81 4.59 -3.70
CA ARG A 78 9.40 5.40 -4.86
C ARG A 78 10.33 6.58 -5.12
N ARG A 79 10.87 7.19 -4.06
CA ARG A 79 11.84 8.29 -4.19
C ARG A 79 13.17 7.81 -4.77
N MET A 80 13.63 6.63 -4.33
CA MET A 80 14.90 6.04 -4.77
C MET A 80 14.82 5.43 -6.18
N ASN A 81 13.63 4.95 -6.60
CA ASN A 81 13.46 4.26 -7.87
C ASN A 81 12.69 5.15 -8.86
N THR A 82 13.40 5.72 -9.83
CA THR A 82 12.79 6.53 -10.90
C THR A 82 11.79 5.74 -11.74
N SER A 83 12.00 4.43 -11.90
CA SER A 83 11.10 3.49 -12.58
C SER A 83 9.72 3.40 -11.94
N LEU A 84 9.57 3.73 -10.65
CA LEU A 84 8.27 3.78 -9.98
C LEU A 84 7.50 5.06 -10.32
N ARG A 85 8.19 6.17 -10.60
CA ARG A 85 7.57 7.46 -10.97
C ARG A 85 7.31 7.60 -12.47
N HIS A 86 8.19 7.03 -13.28
CA HIS A 86 8.12 7.10 -14.74
C HIS A 86 8.35 5.71 -15.31
N GLY A 87 7.60 5.32 -16.35
CA GLY A 87 7.77 4.04 -17.02
C GLY A 87 6.44 3.32 -17.28
N THR A 88 6.54 2.06 -17.67
CA THR A 88 5.39 1.17 -17.89
C THR A 88 5.22 0.19 -16.73
N ILE A 89 4.04 -0.40 -16.66
CA ILE A 89 3.76 -1.59 -15.86
C ILE A 89 3.72 -2.75 -16.84
N GLU A 90 4.52 -3.78 -16.58
CA GLU A 90 4.50 -5.01 -17.35
C GLU A 90 3.96 -6.14 -16.46
N PHE A 91 2.79 -6.67 -16.84
CA PHE A 91 2.21 -7.83 -16.15
C PHE A 91 2.81 -9.10 -16.73
N PHE A 92 3.36 -9.97 -15.89
CA PHE A 92 4.06 -11.18 -16.34
C PHE A 92 3.50 -12.48 -15.73
N HIS A 93 2.66 -12.38 -14.69
CA HIS A 93 1.92 -13.51 -14.15
C HIS A 93 0.62 -13.08 -13.46
N GLU A 94 -0.47 -13.75 -13.81
CA GLU A 94 -1.82 -13.60 -13.27
C GLU A 94 -2.38 -14.99 -12.98
N ASP A 95 -3.01 -15.15 -11.81
CA ASP A 95 -3.69 -16.37 -11.38
C ASP A 95 -5.02 -15.97 -10.75
N SER A 96 -6.08 -16.00 -11.57
CA SER A 96 -7.43 -15.60 -11.16
C SER A 96 -8.02 -16.53 -10.11
N ASP A 97 -7.68 -17.82 -10.15
CA ASP A 97 -8.22 -18.84 -9.25
C ASP A 97 -7.70 -18.65 -7.82
N ASN A 98 -6.46 -18.16 -7.70
CA ASN A 98 -5.82 -17.84 -6.42
C ASN A 98 -5.78 -16.34 -6.12
N TYR A 99 -6.42 -15.50 -6.93
CA TYR A 99 -6.46 -14.03 -6.72
C TYR A 99 -5.07 -13.39 -6.64
N VAL A 100 -4.11 -13.87 -7.44
CA VAL A 100 -2.73 -13.35 -7.48
C VAL A 100 -2.51 -12.55 -8.75
N LEU A 101 -1.96 -11.35 -8.61
CA LEU A 101 -1.50 -10.51 -9.71
C LEU A 101 -0.07 -10.10 -9.47
N THR A 102 0.76 -10.22 -10.49
CA THR A 102 2.16 -9.81 -10.43
C THR A 102 2.54 -8.96 -11.62
N PHE A 103 3.35 -7.95 -11.35
CA PHE A 103 3.84 -7.04 -12.37
C PHE A 103 5.17 -6.45 -11.96
N ASP A 104 5.91 -5.96 -12.95
CA ASP A 104 7.19 -5.30 -12.73
C ASP A 104 7.15 -3.82 -13.09
N ARG A 105 8.06 -3.10 -12.46
CA ARG A 105 8.36 -1.71 -12.78
C ARG A 105 9.78 -1.63 -13.31
N ASN A 106 9.87 -1.72 -14.64
CA ASN A 106 11.12 -1.63 -15.40
C ASN A 106 12.16 -2.69 -15.01
N LYS A 107 11.71 -3.90 -14.64
CA LYS A 107 12.53 -5.07 -14.26
C LYS A 107 13.39 -4.93 -13.01
N ASP A 108 13.29 -3.82 -12.28
CA ASP A 108 14.04 -3.55 -11.05
C ASP A 108 13.22 -3.83 -9.79
N VAL A 109 11.90 -3.59 -9.85
CA VAL A 109 10.98 -3.80 -8.74
C VAL A 109 9.86 -4.73 -9.18
N PHE A 110 9.70 -5.83 -8.45
CA PHE A 110 8.63 -6.80 -8.64
C PHE A 110 7.55 -6.60 -7.58
N ILE A 111 6.30 -6.53 -8.04
CA ILE A 111 5.15 -6.39 -7.18
C ILE A 111 4.34 -7.67 -7.28
N ILE A 112 4.06 -8.27 -6.14
CA ILE A 112 3.25 -9.48 -6.00
C ILE A 112 2.08 -9.13 -5.09
N CYS A 113 0.87 -9.13 -5.64
CA CYS A 113 -0.35 -8.80 -4.92
C CYS A 113 -1.23 -10.03 -4.81
N HIS A 114 -1.73 -10.29 -3.60
CA HIS A 114 -2.69 -11.34 -3.33
C HIS A 114 -3.99 -10.71 -2.79
N PHE A 115 -5.07 -10.84 -3.55
CA PHE A 115 -6.36 -10.18 -3.31
C PHE A 115 -7.33 -11.09 -2.55
N SER A 116 -6.85 -11.76 -1.50
CA SER A 116 -7.66 -12.65 -0.65
C SER A 116 -7.16 -12.60 0.78
N SER A 117 -8.06 -12.83 1.74
CA SER A 117 -7.73 -12.94 3.17
C SER A 117 -7.11 -14.29 3.55
N LYS A 118 -7.07 -15.24 2.62
CA LYS A 118 -6.46 -16.56 2.86
C LYS A 118 -4.94 -16.45 2.81
N THR A 119 -4.24 -17.19 3.65
CA THR A 119 -2.79 -17.37 3.48
C THR A 119 -2.52 -18.43 2.43
N VAL A 120 -1.68 -18.12 1.44
CA VAL A 120 -1.23 -19.08 0.44
C VAL A 120 0.22 -19.45 0.73
N SER A 121 0.47 -20.69 1.11
CA SER A 121 1.82 -21.25 1.21
C SER A 121 2.26 -21.81 -0.14
N ASN A 122 3.53 -21.66 -0.50
CA ASN A 122 4.15 -22.20 -1.73
C ASN A 122 3.62 -21.61 -3.05
N CYS A 123 3.25 -20.32 -3.05
CA CYS A 123 2.95 -19.63 -4.30
C CYS A 123 4.21 -19.58 -5.18
N THR A 124 4.10 -20.10 -6.41
CA THR A 124 5.20 -20.07 -7.38
C THR A 124 4.91 -19.01 -8.43
N VAL A 125 5.59 -17.88 -8.34
CA VAL A 125 5.56 -16.86 -9.39
C VAL A 125 6.48 -17.30 -10.54
N ARG A 126 5.90 -17.52 -11.72
CA ARG A 126 6.65 -17.93 -12.92
C ARG A 126 7.05 -16.71 -13.74
N ASN A 127 8.01 -16.91 -14.64
CA ASN A 127 8.40 -15.94 -15.66
C ASN A 127 8.93 -14.61 -15.11
N ILE A 128 9.66 -14.63 -13.99
CA ILE A 128 10.35 -13.43 -13.51
C ILE A 128 11.31 -12.96 -14.63
N PRO A 129 11.15 -11.73 -15.16
CA PRO A 129 11.89 -11.19 -16.30
C PRO A 129 13.42 -11.19 -16.19
N THR A 130 13.94 -11.22 -14.96
CA THR A 130 15.37 -11.11 -14.68
C THR A 130 15.80 -12.11 -13.61
N ASN A 131 16.92 -12.80 -13.83
CA ASN A 131 17.52 -13.66 -12.81
C ASN A 131 18.25 -12.82 -11.76
N GLY A 132 18.20 -13.23 -10.49
CA GLY A 132 18.90 -12.54 -9.41
C GLY A 132 18.50 -13.05 -8.03
N ASN A 133 19.15 -12.48 -7.01
CA ASN A 133 18.71 -12.61 -5.63
C ASN A 133 17.73 -11.48 -5.34
N TRP A 134 16.50 -11.85 -5.03
CA TRP A 134 15.44 -10.92 -4.68
C TRP A 134 15.30 -10.87 -3.17
N ILE A 135 15.04 -9.67 -2.64
CA ILE A 135 14.75 -9.44 -1.23
C ILE A 135 13.34 -8.83 -1.12
N ASP A 136 12.59 -9.19 -0.09
CA ASP A 136 11.37 -8.49 0.26
C ASP A 136 11.75 -7.11 0.80
N TYR A 137 11.25 -6.07 0.15
CA TYR A 137 11.62 -4.71 0.53
C TYR A 137 10.98 -4.25 1.85
N LEU A 138 9.80 -4.75 2.21
CA LEU A 138 9.10 -4.34 3.43
C LEU A 138 9.63 -5.09 4.66
N THR A 139 9.88 -6.39 4.54
CA THR A 139 10.36 -7.24 5.65
C THR A 139 11.88 -7.33 5.73
N LYS A 140 12.59 -7.04 4.63
CA LYS A 140 14.05 -7.21 4.48
C LYS A 140 14.52 -8.66 4.54
N GLU A 141 13.63 -9.60 4.23
CA GLU A 141 13.90 -11.04 4.15
C GLU A 141 14.27 -11.49 2.73
#